data_AF-A0A0D3JUQ6-F1
#
_entry.id   AF-A0A0D3JUQ6-F1
#
_cell.length_a   1.000
_cell.length_b   1.000
_cell.length_c   1.000
_cell.angle_alpha   90.00
_cell.angle_beta   90.00
_cell.angle_gamma   90.00
#
_symmetry.space_group_name_H-M   'P 1'
#
loop_
_entity.id
_entity.type
_entity.pdbx_description
1 polymer ?
#
loop_
_entity_poly.entity_id
_entity_poly.type
_entity_poly.pdbx_seq_one_letter_code
_entity_poly.pdbx_strand_id
1 'polypeptide(L)'
;MEEFIGPLRFDEHKAFLRVVHSRGGDALYLGPLLPRAIKRYLKHWLPLVASEGDGARLIPPLDVAWVWHLHRLAPRRYAVYCNERFGRVLEPAAAAFKAQSAADEADGETRRLWEKHYADEPFFQRGEGESSPAEWGPRDPLSNQTTLCAEIKTACAAARSEHGFDYDSEPD
;
A
#
# COMPACT_ATOMS: atom_id res chain seq x y z
N MET A 1 -22.51 -20.73 19.44
CA MET A 1 -21.72 -19.50 19.55
C MET A 1 -21.78 -18.88 18.17
N GLU A 2 -22.63 -17.87 17.98
CA GLU A 2 -22.77 -17.22 16.67
C GLU A 2 -21.51 -16.39 16.42
N GLU A 3 -20.66 -16.83 15.50
CA GLU A 3 -19.69 -15.93 14.88
C GLU A 3 -20.49 -14.87 14.14
N PHE A 4 -20.64 -13.71 14.76
CA PHE A 4 -21.19 -12.53 14.11
C PHE A 4 -20.15 -12.07 13.06
N ILE A 5 -20.16 -12.71 11.90
CA ILE A 5 -19.44 -12.25 10.72
C ILE A 5 -20.14 -10.96 10.32
N GLY A 6 -19.59 -9.82 10.79
CA GLY A 6 -20.09 -8.50 10.41
C GLY A 6 -20.23 -8.38 8.89
N PRO A 7 -21.10 -7.49 8.40
CA PRO A 7 -21.35 -7.37 6.96
C PRO A 7 -20.04 -7.14 6.21
N LEU A 8 -19.87 -7.88 5.11
CA LEU A 8 -18.78 -7.67 4.17
C LEU A 8 -18.72 -6.18 3.81
N ARG A 9 -17.56 -5.54 4.00
CA ARG A 9 -17.38 -4.09 3.83
C ARG A 9 -17.22 -3.70 2.35
N PHE A 10 -18.09 -4.23 1.50
CA PHE A 10 -17.97 -4.17 0.04
C PHE A 10 -18.08 -2.74 -0.50
N ASP A 11 -18.96 -1.93 0.07
CA ASP A 11 -19.12 -0.53 -0.35
C ASP A 11 -17.89 0.30 -0.01
N GLU A 12 -17.28 0.07 1.16
CA GLU A 12 -16.03 0.72 1.55
C GLU A 12 -14.88 0.28 0.64
N HIS A 13 -14.79 -1.02 0.33
CA HIS A 13 -13.78 -1.54 -0.59
C HIS A 13 -13.93 -0.94 -1.99
N LYS A 14 -15.17 -0.88 -2.53
CA LYS A 14 -15.45 -0.21 -3.81
C LYS A 14 -15.07 1.27 -3.79
N ALA A 15 -15.40 1.99 -2.71
CA ALA A 15 -15.05 3.39 -2.56
C ALA A 15 -13.53 3.57 -2.56
N PHE A 16 -12.80 2.73 -1.83
CA PHE A 16 -11.34 2.71 -1.82
C PHE A 16 -10.77 2.50 -3.23
N LEU A 17 -11.21 1.48 -3.96
CA LEU A 17 -10.72 1.23 -5.32
C LEU A 17 -10.98 2.40 -6.27
N ARG A 18 -12.13 3.08 -6.15
CA ARG A 18 -12.41 4.30 -6.92
C ARG A 18 -11.46 5.43 -6.58
N VAL A 19 -11.09 5.60 -5.31
CA VAL A 19 -10.13 6.63 -4.87
C VAL A 19 -8.74 6.32 -5.44
N VAL A 20 -8.26 5.08 -5.33
CA VAL A 20 -6.96 4.70 -5.92
C VAL A 20 -6.99 4.95 -7.44
N HIS A 21 -8.07 4.61 -8.13
CA HIS A 21 -8.17 4.81 -9.58
C HIS A 21 -8.22 6.29 -9.98
N SER A 22 -9.00 7.10 -9.27
CA SER A 22 -9.17 8.52 -9.61
C SER A 22 -8.01 9.42 -9.18
N ARG A 23 -7.33 9.13 -8.05
CA ARG A 23 -6.29 10.00 -7.48
C ARG A 23 -4.87 9.45 -7.69
N GLY A 24 -4.73 8.13 -7.73
CA GLY A 24 -3.45 7.45 -7.98
C GLY A 24 -3.18 7.21 -9.45
N GLY A 25 -4.23 6.86 -10.19
CA GLY A 25 -4.16 6.55 -11.63
C GLY A 25 -3.09 5.51 -11.97
N ASP A 26 -2.71 5.48 -13.24
CA ASP A 26 -1.72 4.53 -13.77
C ASP A 26 -0.35 4.67 -13.09
N ALA A 27 -0.05 5.83 -12.49
CA ALA A 27 1.19 6.09 -11.79
C ALA A 27 1.42 5.17 -10.57
N LEU A 28 0.36 4.80 -9.85
CA LEU A 28 0.42 3.90 -8.68
C LEU A 28 0.28 2.41 -9.03
N TYR A 29 -0.35 2.06 -10.15
CA TYR A 29 -0.49 0.66 -10.57
C TYR A 29 0.68 0.19 -11.43
N LEU A 30 1.10 1.06 -12.35
CA LEU A 30 1.90 0.71 -13.50
C LEU A 30 3.02 1.71 -13.80
N GLY A 31 3.16 2.73 -12.97
CA GLY A 31 4.02 3.86 -13.23
C GLY A 31 5.09 4.10 -12.17
N PRO A 32 5.76 5.27 -12.26
CA PRO A 32 7.00 5.54 -11.53
C PRO A 32 6.82 5.69 -10.02
N LEU A 33 5.60 5.80 -9.52
CA LEU A 33 5.35 5.96 -8.10
C LEU A 33 5.42 4.63 -7.34
N LEU A 34 5.09 3.50 -7.99
CA LEU A 34 4.98 2.19 -7.36
C LEU A 34 6.27 1.71 -6.64
N PRO A 35 7.49 1.80 -7.22
CA PRO A 35 8.70 1.36 -6.52
C PRO A 35 8.91 2.09 -5.18
N ARG A 36 8.63 3.39 -5.15
CA ARG A 36 8.75 4.19 -3.92
C ARG A 36 7.60 3.88 -2.96
N ALA A 37 6.38 3.65 -3.42
CA ALA A 37 5.27 3.20 -2.59
C ALA A 37 5.60 1.89 -1.85
N ILE A 38 6.22 0.93 -2.55
CA ILE A 38 6.72 -0.32 -1.94
C ILE A 38 7.76 -0.02 -0.86
N LYS A 39 8.76 0.82 -1.14
CA LYS A 39 9.77 1.21 -0.14
C LYS A 39 9.14 1.87 1.09
N ARG A 40 8.20 2.80 0.88
CA ARG A 40 7.52 3.52 1.98
C ARG A 40 6.68 2.58 2.82
N TYR A 41 5.98 1.64 2.19
CA TYR A 41 5.24 0.59 2.88
C TYR A 41 6.13 -0.25 3.80
N LEU A 42 7.29 -0.70 3.29
CA LEU A 42 8.19 -1.59 4.04
C LEU A 42 9.03 -0.86 5.10
N LYS A 43 9.58 0.32 4.76
CA LYS A 43 10.50 1.08 5.64
C LYS A 43 9.79 1.92 6.70
N HIS A 44 8.61 2.45 6.40
CA HIS A 44 7.95 3.45 7.24
C HIS A 44 6.62 2.94 7.76
N TRP A 45 5.74 2.45 6.87
CA TRP A 45 4.40 2.10 7.29
C TRP A 45 4.33 0.92 8.26
N LEU A 46 4.88 -0.24 7.90
CA LEU A 46 4.80 -1.42 8.76
C LEU A 46 5.48 -1.22 10.12
N PRO A 47 6.69 -0.61 10.22
CA PRO A 47 7.27 -0.27 11.51
C PRO A 47 6.41 0.68 12.34
N LEU A 48 5.78 1.70 11.73
CA LEU A 48 4.89 2.63 12.42
C LEU A 48 3.65 1.92 12.98
N VAL A 49 3.01 1.06 12.19
CA VAL A 49 1.86 0.26 12.66
C VAL A 49 2.30 -0.72 13.76
N ALA A 50 3.49 -1.29 13.63
CA ALA A 50 4.03 -2.19 14.65
C ALA A 50 4.25 -1.47 15.99
N SER A 51 4.78 -0.24 15.97
CA SER A 51 5.08 0.55 17.19
C SER A 51 3.85 1.08 17.90
N GLU A 52 2.80 1.49 17.17
CA GLU A 52 1.59 2.08 17.78
C GLU A 52 0.63 1.02 18.34
N GLY A 53 0.73 -0.24 17.91
CA GLY A 53 -0.07 -1.36 18.42
C GLY A 53 -1.48 -1.49 17.81
N ASP A 54 -2.17 -2.58 18.13
CA ASP A 54 -3.43 -2.99 17.48
C ASP A 54 -4.64 -2.08 17.73
N GLY A 55 -4.54 -1.18 18.71
CA GLY A 55 -5.56 -0.16 19.00
C GLY A 55 -5.46 1.09 18.12
N ALA A 56 -4.34 1.27 17.42
CA ALA A 56 -4.07 2.49 16.67
C ALA A 56 -4.91 2.56 15.39
N ARG A 57 -5.68 3.64 15.24
CA ARG A 57 -6.53 3.88 14.07
C ARG A 57 -5.76 4.65 13.00
N LEU A 58 -4.63 4.10 12.56
CA LEU A 58 -3.77 4.75 11.59
C LEU A 58 -4.32 4.63 10.18
N ILE A 59 -4.43 5.75 9.46
CA ILE A 59 -4.87 5.80 8.05
C ILE A 59 -3.67 6.20 7.19
N PRO A 60 -3.16 5.30 6.32
CA PRO A 60 -1.97 5.58 5.50
C PRO A 60 -2.22 6.61 4.39
N PRO A 61 -1.17 7.18 3.80
CA PRO A 61 -1.27 7.87 2.51
C PRO A 61 -1.66 6.89 1.39
N LEU A 62 -2.20 7.41 0.28
CA LEU A 62 -2.85 6.61 -0.76
C LEU A 62 -1.97 5.52 -1.38
N ASP A 63 -0.71 5.85 -1.68
CA ASP A 63 0.26 4.93 -2.27
C ASP A 63 0.58 3.75 -1.33
N VAL A 64 0.79 4.03 -0.05
CA VAL A 64 1.02 3.03 1.01
C VAL A 64 -0.25 2.20 1.26
N ALA A 65 -1.41 2.84 1.28
CA ALA A 65 -2.71 2.18 1.44
C ALA A 65 -2.92 1.12 0.35
N TRP A 66 -2.54 1.46 -0.89
CA TRP A 66 -2.63 0.57 -2.03
C TRP A 66 -1.72 -0.66 -1.87
N VAL A 67 -0.42 -0.46 -1.58
CA VAL A 67 0.52 -1.58 -1.38
C VAL A 67 0.08 -2.46 -0.20
N TRP A 68 -0.37 -1.85 0.90
CA TRP A 68 -0.85 -2.60 2.05
C TRP A 68 -2.12 -3.40 1.75
N HIS A 69 -3.04 -2.85 0.97
CA HIS A 69 -4.20 -3.59 0.48
C HIS A 69 -3.78 -4.80 -0.35
N LEU A 70 -2.87 -4.63 -1.32
CA LEU A 70 -2.38 -5.72 -2.18
C LEU A 70 -1.73 -6.85 -1.37
N HIS A 71 -0.87 -6.52 -0.40
CA HIS A 71 -0.25 -7.53 0.47
C HIS A 71 -1.32 -8.38 1.17
N ARG A 72 -2.34 -7.74 1.73
CA ARG A 72 -3.41 -8.43 2.48
C ARG A 72 -4.33 -9.29 1.60
N LEU A 73 -4.30 -9.16 0.27
CA LEU A 73 -5.00 -10.08 -0.64
C LEU A 73 -4.38 -11.49 -0.64
N ALA A 74 -3.15 -11.65 -0.12
CA ALA A 74 -2.51 -12.94 0.12
C ALA A 74 -2.38 -13.18 1.64
N PRO A 75 -3.49 -13.51 2.36
CA PRO A 75 -3.53 -13.47 3.82
C PRO A 75 -2.51 -14.37 4.50
N ARG A 76 -2.22 -15.57 3.95
CA ARG A 76 -1.18 -16.46 4.49
C ARG A 76 0.21 -15.82 4.43
N ARG A 77 0.57 -15.21 3.29
CA ARG A 77 1.87 -14.56 3.10
C ARG A 77 1.98 -13.30 3.96
N TYR A 78 0.89 -12.54 4.08
CA TYR A 78 0.83 -11.40 4.99
C TYR A 78 1.08 -11.80 6.43
N ALA A 79 0.43 -12.85 6.90
CA ALA A 79 0.59 -13.35 8.26
C ALA A 79 2.02 -13.81 8.51
N VAL A 80 2.61 -14.61 7.61
CA VAL A 80 4.01 -15.07 7.73
C VAL A 80 4.96 -13.87 7.79
N TYR A 81 4.87 -12.96 6.83
CA TYR A 81 5.74 -11.78 6.77
C TYR A 81 5.66 -10.92 8.04
N CYS A 82 4.45 -10.69 8.56
CA CYS A 82 4.27 -9.89 9.76
C CYS A 82 4.78 -10.61 11.01
N ASN A 83 4.53 -11.92 11.15
CA ASN A 83 5.02 -12.70 12.28
C ASN A 83 6.55 -12.77 12.32
N GLU A 84 7.20 -13.01 11.18
CA GLU A 84 8.66 -13.08 11.11
C GLU A 84 9.36 -11.77 11.51
N ARG A 85 8.72 -10.62 11.24
CA ARG A 85 9.35 -9.29 11.42
C ARG A 85 8.89 -8.54 12.67
N PHE A 86 7.64 -8.74 13.06
CA PHE A 86 7.00 -7.98 14.12
C PHE A 86 6.44 -8.88 15.24
N GLY A 87 6.56 -10.21 15.10
CA GLY A 87 6.09 -11.19 16.09
C GLY A 87 4.56 -11.32 16.17
N ARG A 88 3.81 -10.66 15.28
CA ARG A 88 2.35 -10.66 15.23
C ARG A 88 1.85 -10.20 13.86
N VAL A 89 0.59 -10.50 13.56
CA VAL A 89 -0.11 -9.93 12.40
C VAL A 89 -0.48 -8.48 12.72
N LEU A 90 -0.21 -7.56 11.79
CA LEU A 90 -0.57 -6.14 11.95
C LEU A 90 -1.99 -5.92 11.43
N GLU A 91 -2.98 -5.85 12.30
CA GLU A 91 -4.38 -5.71 11.89
C GLU A 91 -4.73 -4.24 11.58
N PRO A 92 -5.34 -3.94 10.42
CA PRO A 92 -5.66 -2.57 10.02
C PRO A 92 -6.87 -1.97 10.75
N ALA A 93 -7.54 -2.73 11.62
CA ALA A 93 -8.78 -2.34 12.28
C ALA A 93 -9.73 -1.56 11.34
N ALA A 94 -10.13 -0.35 11.71
CA ALA A 94 -11.05 0.50 10.95
C ALA A 94 -10.44 1.15 9.69
N ALA A 95 -9.14 0.95 9.42
CA ALA A 95 -8.41 1.57 8.31
C ALA A 95 -8.25 0.66 7.09
N ALA A 96 -8.85 -0.54 7.09
CA ALA A 96 -8.68 -1.54 6.03
C ALA A 96 -8.87 -1.00 4.60
N PHE A 97 -9.83 -0.09 4.41
CA PHE A 97 -10.19 0.54 3.13
C PHE A 97 -10.13 2.08 3.20
N LYS A 98 -9.27 2.63 4.04
CA LYS A 98 -9.10 4.08 4.18
C LYS A 98 -7.73 4.51 3.68
N ALA A 99 -7.70 5.69 3.07
CA ALA A 99 -6.48 6.34 2.62
C ALA A 99 -6.62 7.85 2.83
N GLN A 100 -5.49 8.50 3.10
CA GLN A 100 -5.35 9.95 3.05
C GLN A 100 -4.68 10.35 1.72
N SER A 101 -5.02 11.54 1.24
CA SER A 101 -4.45 12.17 0.07
C SER A 101 -4.24 13.66 0.34
N ALA A 102 -3.44 14.32 -0.50
CA ALA A 102 -3.18 15.75 -0.38
C ALA A 102 -4.46 16.63 -0.47
N ALA A 103 -5.55 16.11 -1.04
CA ALA A 103 -6.83 16.79 -1.14
C ALA A 103 -7.66 16.77 0.17
N ASP A 104 -7.25 15.99 1.17
CA ASP A 104 -8.00 15.89 2.42
C ASP A 104 -7.59 17.03 3.37
N GLU A 105 -8.56 17.91 3.69
CA GLU A 105 -8.34 19.16 4.42
C GLU A 105 -7.99 18.96 5.92
N ALA A 106 -8.32 17.80 6.48
CA ALA A 106 -8.09 17.50 7.89
C ALA A 106 -6.71 16.87 8.12
N ASP A 107 -5.90 17.48 8.99
CA ASP A 107 -4.65 16.88 9.47
C ASP A 107 -4.94 15.69 10.41
N GLY A 108 -4.67 14.48 9.92
CA GLY A 108 -4.92 13.24 10.62
C GLY A 108 -3.81 12.87 11.61
N GLU A 109 -4.16 12.13 12.67
CA GLU A 109 -3.19 11.63 13.67
C GLU A 109 -2.01 10.88 13.04
N THR A 110 -2.28 10.11 11.99
CA THR A 110 -1.25 9.38 11.26
C THR A 110 -0.24 10.29 10.59
N ARG A 111 -0.65 11.48 10.11
CA ARG A 111 0.25 12.44 9.48
C ARG A 111 1.21 13.02 10.53
N ARG A 112 0.69 13.43 11.68
CA ARG A 112 1.51 13.92 12.81
C ARG A 112 2.52 12.87 13.30
N LEU A 113 2.08 11.62 13.45
CA LEU A 113 2.98 10.52 13.81
C LEU A 113 4.02 10.27 12.73
N TRP A 114 3.64 10.28 11.46
CA TRP A 114 4.58 10.13 10.36
C TRP A 114 5.64 11.22 10.37
N GLU A 115 5.26 12.49 10.45
CA GLU A 115 6.19 13.63 10.49
C GLU A 115 7.13 13.57 11.70
N LYS A 116 6.63 13.11 12.85
CA LYS A 116 7.43 12.90 14.05
C LYS A 116 8.47 11.80 13.88
N HIS A 117 8.12 10.70 13.21
CA HIS A 117 9.01 9.53 13.05
C HIS A 117 9.93 9.63 11.83
N TYR A 118 9.51 10.34 10.79
CA TYR A 118 10.15 10.37 9.48
C TYR A 118 10.22 11.81 8.95
N ALA A 119 11.00 12.66 9.61
CA ALA A 119 11.10 14.09 9.29
C ALA A 119 11.63 14.37 7.86
N ASP A 120 12.36 13.42 7.28
CA ASP A 120 12.93 13.48 5.92
C ASP A 120 12.01 12.87 4.85
N GLU A 121 10.94 12.19 5.24
CA GLU A 121 10.01 11.52 4.32
C GLU A 121 8.64 12.23 4.34
N PRO A 122 8.26 12.92 3.26
CA PRO A 122 6.95 13.57 3.21
C PRO A 122 5.80 12.55 3.30
N PHE A 123 4.69 12.95 3.91
CA PHE A 123 3.52 12.08 4.06
C PHE A 123 2.83 11.76 2.74
N PHE A 124 2.82 12.69 1.78
CA PHE A 124 2.28 12.47 0.43
C PHE A 124 3.41 12.39 -0.60
N GLN A 125 3.30 11.44 -1.52
CA GLN A 125 4.26 11.34 -2.60
C GLN A 125 4.04 12.46 -3.63
N ARG A 126 5.14 13.06 -4.10
CA ARG A 126 5.10 14.06 -5.18
C ARG A 126 4.57 13.41 -6.46
N GLY A 127 3.46 13.95 -7.00
CA GLY A 127 2.75 13.38 -8.16
C GLY A 127 1.38 12.75 -7.83
N GLU A 128 1.02 12.60 -6.55
CA GLU A 128 -0.36 12.29 -6.15
C GLU A 128 -1.28 13.47 -6.56
N GLY A 129 -2.08 13.28 -7.62
CA GLY A 129 -3.00 14.30 -8.16
C GLY A 129 -2.57 14.96 -9.48
N GLU A 130 -1.35 14.70 -9.98
CA GLU A 130 -0.92 15.12 -11.31
C GLU A 130 -1.08 13.97 -12.30
N SER A 131 -2.22 13.95 -12.98
CA SER A 131 -2.49 13.06 -14.12
C SER A 131 -1.59 13.47 -15.30
N SER A 132 -0.36 12.99 -15.33
CA SER A 132 0.34 12.85 -16.62
C SER A 132 -0.21 11.61 -17.32
N PRO A 133 -0.56 11.65 -18.62
CA PRO A 133 -0.93 10.45 -19.35
C PRO A 133 0.31 9.56 -19.38
N ALA A 134 0.34 8.54 -18.52
CA ALA A 134 1.37 7.52 -18.63
C ALA A 134 1.18 6.88 -20.01
N GLU A 135 2.17 7.05 -20.89
CA GLU A 135 2.22 6.33 -22.15
C GLU A 135 2.34 4.84 -21.79
N TRP A 136 1.22 4.13 -21.90
CA TRP A 136 1.15 2.72 -21.57
C TRP A 136 2.25 1.96 -22.31
N GLY A 137 2.98 1.10 -21.62
CA GLY A 137 3.82 0.10 -22.31
C GLY A 137 2.95 -0.76 -23.23
N PRO A 138 3.53 -1.35 -24.31
CA PRO A 138 2.78 -2.22 -25.20
C PRO A 138 2.06 -3.31 -24.39
N ARG A 139 0.76 -3.47 -24.65
CA ARG A 139 -0.03 -4.55 -24.05
C ARG A 139 0.62 -5.87 -24.45
N ASP A 140 0.91 -6.72 -23.46
CA ASP A 140 1.37 -8.07 -23.73
C ASP A 140 0.24 -8.82 -24.46
N PRO A 141 0.47 -9.35 -25.67
CA PRO A 141 -0.57 -10.01 -26.47
C PRO A 141 -1.09 -11.31 -25.84
N LEU A 142 -0.41 -11.87 -24.83
CA LEU A 142 -0.84 -13.04 -24.07
C LEU A 142 -1.50 -12.68 -22.74
N SER A 143 -1.55 -11.40 -22.37
CA SER A 143 -2.14 -10.93 -21.13
C SER A 143 -3.18 -9.85 -21.38
N ASN A 144 -4.41 -10.05 -20.88
CA ASN A 144 -5.41 -8.98 -20.83
C ASN A 144 -5.03 -7.85 -19.83
N GLN A 145 -3.89 -7.98 -19.15
CA GLN A 145 -3.36 -7.01 -18.19
C GLN A 145 -2.18 -6.25 -18.80
N THR A 146 -2.15 -4.93 -18.61
CA THR A 146 -1.00 -4.12 -18.98
C THR A 146 0.17 -4.48 -18.07
N THR A 147 1.34 -4.80 -18.64
CA THR A 147 2.52 -5.12 -17.84
C THR A 147 3.32 -3.85 -17.55
N LEU A 148 3.82 -3.71 -16.32
CA LEU A 148 4.85 -2.73 -15.95
C LEU A 148 5.97 -2.70 -17.00
N CYS A 149 6.48 -1.51 -17.35
CA CYS A 149 7.68 -1.43 -18.20
C CYS A 149 8.88 -2.09 -17.48
N ALA A 150 9.87 -2.55 -18.26
CA ALA A 150 11.01 -3.30 -17.71
C ALA A 150 11.75 -2.54 -16.60
N GLU A 151 11.88 -1.22 -16.73
CA GLU A 151 12.51 -0.35 -15.74
C GLU A 151 11.75 -0.35 -14.42
N ILE A 152 10.42 -0.14 -14.45
CA ILE A 152 9.61 -0.16 -13.23
C ILE A 152 9.54 -1.57 -12.62
N LYS A 153 9.48 -2.63 -13.43
CA LYS A 153 9.59 -4.02 -12.94
C LYS A 153 10.89 -4.21 -12.16
N THR A 154 12.01 -3.77 -12.72
CA THR A 154 13.33 -3.88 -12.10
C THR A 154 13.40 -3.06 -10.81
N ALA A 155 12.91 -1.83 -10.82
CA ALA A 155 12.88 -0.98 -9.64
C ALA A 155 11.99 -1.54 -8.52
N CYS A 156 10.83 -2.12 -8.87
CA CYS A 156 9.97 -2.82 -7.90
C CYS A 156 10.68 -4.05 -7.33
N ALA A 157 11.31 -4.88 -8.17
CA ALA A 157 12.08 -6.03 -7.71
C ALA A 157 13.20 -5.61 -6.75
N ALA A 158 13.98 -4.58 -7.09
CA ALA A 158 15.02 -4.05 -6.22
C ALA A 158 14.47 -3.55 -4.87
N ALA A 159 13.36 -2.80 -4.89
CA ALA A 159 12.69 -2.33 -3.68
C ALA A 159 12.23 -3.49 -2.77
N ARG A 160 11.75 -4.58 -3.38
CA ARG A 160 11.33 -5.79 -2.68
C ARG A 160 12.51 -6.54 -2.06
N SER A 161 13.56 -6.78 -2.85
CA SER A 161 14.76 -7.51 -2.42
C SER A 161 15.54 -6.81 -1.32
N GLU A 162 15.67 -5.48 -1.37
CA GLU A 162 16.33 -4.67 -0.31
C GLU A 162 15.74 -4.95 1.08
N HIS A 163 14.46 -5.33 1.12
CA HIS A 163 13.71 -5.57 2.35
C HIS A 163 13.41 -7.04 2.62
N GLY A 164 13.92 -7.98 1.84
CA GLY A 164 13.53 -9.40 1.94
C GLY A 164 12.02 -9.58 1.81
N PHE A 165 11.38 -8.79 0.96
CA PHE A 165 9.97 -8.87 0.60
C PHE A 165 9.84 -9.66 -0.70
N ASP A 166 10.27 -10.91 -0.72
CA ASP A 166 10.14 -11.73 -1.91
C ASP A 166 8.79 -12.45 -1.93
N TYR A 167 8.05 -12.22 -3.01
CA TYR A 167 6.74 -12.83 -3.28
C TYR A 167 6.83 -13.95 -4.31
N ASP A 168 7.96 -14.03 -5.01
CA ASP A 168 8.11 -14.93 -6.15
C ASP A 168 8.69 -16.29 -5.68
N SER A 169 9.08 -16.39 -4.40
CA SER A 169 9.42 -17.62 -3.70
C SER A 169 8.27 -18.08 -2.78
N GLU A 170 7.82 -19.33 -2.95
CA GLU A 170 6.95 -19.96 -1.95
C GLU A 170 7.82 -20.45 -0.78
N PRO A 171 7.43 -20.21 0.48
CA PRO A 171 8.11 -20.86 1.60
C PRO A 171 7.78 -22.36 1.57
N ASP A 172 8.83 -23.19 1.67
CA ASP A 172 8.77 -24.66 1.74
C ASP A 172 7.80 -25.19 2.82
#